data_AF-A0A8S4QI49-F1
#
_entry.id   AF-A0A8S4QI49-F1
#
_cell.length_a   1.000
_cell.length_b   1.000
_cell.length_c   1.000
_cell.angle_alpha   90.00
_cell.angle_beta   90.00
_cell.angle_gamma   90.00
#
_symmetry.space_group_name_H-M   'P 1'
#
loop_
_entity.id
_entity.type
_entity.pdbx_description
1 polymer ?
#
loop_
_entity_poly.entity_id
_entity_poly.type
_entity_poly.pdbx_seq_one_letter_code
_entity_poly.pdbx_strand_id
1 'polypeptide(L)'
;KKNKMAVEFILKTEQHCHDAKANFDAQFITNATVNLIKMCLMYISCHSKVIFLCVVLILFLFIIYKSYWSPVFYRRELSETGFQHLPKKDRSLHMIRAQSNRKFGSKLPPPYPNGWFSLVESRDLDVGAVVPIDALGKIFLK
;
A
#
# COMPACT_ATOMS: atom_id res chain seq x y z
N LYS A 1 79.15 -14.15 34.28
CA LYS A 1 78.87 -12.75 33.82
C LYS A 1 78.80 -12.65 32.29
N LYS A 2 79.80 -13.14 31.53
CA LYS A 2 79.80 -13.12 30.05
C LYS A 2 78.62 -13.86 29.41
N ASN A 3 78.27 -15.05 29.90
CA ASN A 3 77.15 -15.83 29.34
C ASN A 3 75.79 -15.14 29.55
N LYS A 4 75.59 -14.43 30.66
CA LYS A 4 74.34 -13.70 30.93
C LYS A 4 74.15 -12.54 29.95
N MET A 5 75.23 -11.83 29.63
CA MET A 5 75.22 -10.72 28.66
C MET A 5 74.95 -11.21 27.22
N ALA A 6 75.49 -12.38 26.85
CA ALA A 6 75.21 -12.99 25.54
C ALA A 6 73.74 -13.41 25.40
N VAL A 7 73.15 -13.98 26.45
CA VAL A 7 71.73 -14.39 26.47
C VAL A 7 70.80 -13.18 26.38
N GLU A 8 71.08 -12.09 27.11
CA GLU A 8 70.28 -10.85 27.03
C GLU A 8 70.35 -10.20 25.64
N PHE A 9 71.52 -10.28 24.97
CA PHE A 9 71.67 -9.78 23.61
C PHE A 9 70.83 -10.59 22.61
N ILE A 10 70.88 -11.93 22.69
CA ILE A 10 70.09 -12.81 21.81
C ILE A 10 68.59 -12.55 21.99
N LEU A 11 68.11 -12.50 23.25
CA LEU A 11 66.70 -12.22 23.56
C LEU A 11 66.24 -10.88 22.98
N LYS A 12 67.05 -9.82 23.11
CA LYS A 12 66.71 -8.50 22.56
C LYS A 12 66.66 -8.50 21.04
N THR A 13 67.51 -9.31 20.40
CA THR A 13 67.55 -9.44 18.93
C THR A 13 66.34 -10.21 18.40
N GLU A 14 65.94 -11.29 19.09
CA GLU A 14 64.72 -12.03 18.78
C GLU A 14 63.47 -11.17 18.96
N GLN A 15 63.39 -10.42 20.06
CA GLN A 15 62.27 -9.53 20.34
C GLN A 15 62.14 -8.43 19.29
N HIS A 16 63.25 -7.80 18.88
CA HIS A 16 63.26 -6.82 17.80
C HIS A 16 62.83 -7.42 16.45
N CYS A 17 63.21 -8.68 16.16
CA CYS A 17 62.78 -9.38 14.94
C CYS A 17 61.27 -9.67 14.97
N HIS A 18 60.75 -10.10 16.11
CA HIS A 18 59.30 -10.32 16.31
C HIS A 18 58.50 -9.03 16.15
N ASP A 19 58.95 -7.92 16.76
CA ASP A 19 58.30 -6.62 16.66
C ASP A 19 58.34 -6.06 15.23
N ALA A 20 59.47 -6.21 14.53
CA ALA A 20 59.62 -5.80 13.13
C ALA A 20 58.68 -6.58 12.21
N LYS A 21 58.55 -7.89 12.40
CA LYS A 21 57.62 -8.73 11.66
C LYS A 21 56.17 -8.36 11.95
N ALA A 22 55.81 -8.17 13.21
CA ALA A 22 54.46 -7.77 13.61
C ALA A 22 54.06 -6.41 13.01
N ASN A 23 54.98 -5.44 12.96
CA ASN A 23 54.74 -4.15 12.33
C ASN A 23 54.58 -4.25 10.81
N PHE A 24 55.39 -5.07 10.14
CA PHE A 24 55.25 -5.33 8.71
C PHE A 24 53.90 -6.01 8.40
N ASP A 25 53.53 -7.03 9.16
CA ASP A 25 52.25 -7.73 9.01
C ASP A 25 51.07 -6.76 9.24
N ALA A 26 51.15 -5.91 10.27
CA ALA A 26 50.13 -4.89 10.52
C ALA A 26 50.03 -3.85 9.39
N GLN A 27 51.15 -3.38 8.84
CA GLN A 27 51.16 -2.47 7.69
C GLN A 27 50.61 -3.14 6.42
N PHE A 28 50.90 -4.41 6.21
CA PHE A 28 50.37 -5.18 5.09
C PHE A 28 48.85 -5.37 5.21
N ILE A 29 48.37 -5.77 6.39
CA ILE A 29 46.93 -5.94 6.67
C ILE A 29 46.17 -4.61 6.53
N THR A 30 46.72 -3.52 7.06
CA THR A 30 46.09 -2.20 6.95
C THR A 30 46.03 -1.70 5.51
N ASN A 31 47.11 -1.87 4.73
CA ASN A 31 47.07 -1.51 3.31
C ASN A 31 46.12 -2.41 2.50
N ALA A 32 46.07 -3.71 2.80
CA ALA A 32 45.14 -4.64 2.14
C ALA A 32 43.68 -4.28 2.45
N THR A 33 43.36 -3.96 3.70
CA THR A 33 42.01 -3.56 4.10
C THR A 33 41.60 -2.22 3.48
N VAL A 34 42.48 -1.21 3.48
CA VAL A 34 42.21 0.08 2.83
C VAL A 34 41.98 -0.08 1.32
N ASN A 35 42.78 -0.91 0.65
CA ASN A 35 42.60 -1.17 -0.78
C ASN A 35 41.30 -1.93 -1.07
N LEU A 36 40.95 -2.92 -0.25
CA LEU A 36 39.68 -3.63 -0.37
C LEU A 36 38.48 -2.67 -0.24
N ILE A 37 38.52 -1.79 0.77
CA ILE A 37 37.48 -0.77 0.99
C ILE A 37 37.37 0.15 -0.22
N LYS A 38 38.50 0.61 -0.75
CA LYS A 38 38.54 1.50 -1.92
C LYS A 38 37.94 0.83 -3.17
N MET A 39 38.24 -0.45 -3.40
CA MET A 39 37.65 -1.23 -4.50
C MET A 39 36.14 -1.34 -4.34
N CYS A 40 35.65 -1.67 -3.15
CA CYS A 40 34.22 -1.76 -2.87
C CYS A 40 33.52 -0.40 -3.09
N LEU A 41 34.09 0.70 -2.60
CA LEU A 41 33.52 2.03 -2.78
C LEU A 41 33.48 2.46 -4.26
N MET A 42 34.54 2.17 -5.02
CA MET A 42 34.59 2.49 -6.44
C MET A 42 33.56 1.67 -7.23
N TYR A 43 33.41 0.38 -6.89
CA TYR A 43 32.40 -0.50 -7.48
C TYR A 43 30.97 0.01 -7.20
N ILE A 44 30.66 0.33 -5.95
CA ILE A 44 29.35 0.87 -5.55
C ILE A 44 29.08 2.20 -6.26
N SER A 45 30.08 3.07 -6.36
CA SER A 45 29.94 4.37 -7.03
C SER A 45 29.70 4.23 -8.53
N CYS A 46 30.42 3.32 -9.19
CA CYS A 46 30.27 3.03 -10.61
C CYS A 46 28.88 2.46 -10.93
N HIS A 47 28.36 1.59 -10.07
CA HIS A 47 27.06 0.94 -10.27
C HIS A 47 25.90 1.60 -9.50
N SER A 48 26.12 2.78 -8.93
CA SER A 48 25.14 3.51 -8.11
C SER A 48 23.79 3.68 -8.81
N LYS A 49 23.80 4.00 -10.11
CA LYS A 49 22.60 4.16 -10.93
C LYS A 49 21.81 2.85 -11.08
N VAL A 50 22.51 1.73 -11.28
CA VAL A 50 21.89 0.41 -11.44
C VAL A 50 21.29 -0.06 -10.12
N ILE A 51 22.02 0.10 -9.02
CA ILE A 51 21.54 -0.24 -7.67
C ILE A 51 20.28 0.57 -7.35
N PHE A 52 20.30 1.88 -7.62
CA PHE A 52 19.15 2.74 -7.43
C PHE A 52 17.93 2.29 -8.25
N LEU A 53 18.13 1.96 -9.53
CA LEU A 53 17.08 1.45 -10.41
C LEU A 53 16.48 0.15 -9.87
N CYS A 54 17.31 -0.80 -9.43
CA CYS A 54 16.85 -2.04 -8.82
C CYS A 54 15.99 -1.79 -7.57
N VAL A 55 16.42 -0.88 -6.69
CA VAL A 55 15.65 -0.52 -5.49
C VAL A 55 14.30 0.09 -5.85
N VAL A 56 14.26 1.02 -6.81
CA VAL A 56 13.00 1.61 -7.29
C VAL A 56 12.08 0.55 -7.88
N LEU A 57 12.62 -0.38 -8.67
CA LEU A 57 11.86 -1.48 -9.27
C LEU A 57 11.28 -2.42 -8.21
N ILE A 58 12.05 -2.76 -7.17
CA ILE A 58 11.57 -3.56 -6.03
C ILE A 58 10.45 -2.83 -5.28
N LEU A 59 10.60 -1.54 -5.01
CA LEU A 59 9.55 -0.74 -4.35
C LEU A 59 8.28 -0.66 -5.19
N PHE A 60 8.43 -0.49 -6.51
CA PHE A 60 7.30 -0.47 -7.44
C PHE A 60 6.55 -1.81 -7.45
N LEU A 61 7.27 -2.93 -7.55
CA LEU A 61 6.69 -4.26 -7.47
C LEU A 61 6.00 -4.50 -6.11
N PHE A 62 6.60 -4.02 -5.02
CA PHE A 62 6.00 -4.09 -3.69
C PHE A 62 4.68 -3.31 -3.59
N ILE A 63 4.62 -2.11 -4.18
CA ILE A 63 3.39 -1.31 -4.24
C ILE A 63 2.31 -2.03 -5.04
N ILE A 64 2.65 -2.58 -6.22
CA ILE A 64 1.69 -3.35 -7.03
C ILE A 64 1.21 -4.58 -6.28
N TYR A 65 2.12 -5.34 -5.67
CA TYR A 65 1.79 -6.52 -4.87
C TYR A 65 0.81 -6.15 -3.74
N LYS A 66 1.10 -5.08 -3.00
CA LYS A 66 0.23 -4.59 -1.93
C LYS A 66 -1.11 -4.11 -2.47
N SER A 67 -1.12 -3.41 -3.62
CA SER A 67 -2.33 -2.96 -4.30
C SER A 67 -3.17 -4.12 -4.86
N TYR A 68 -2.56 -5.26 -5.18
CA TYR A 68 -3.29 -6.44 -5.64
C TYR A 68 -3.95 -7.18 -4.47
N TRP A 69 -3.23 -7.32 -3.35
CA TRP A 69 -3.75 -8.01 -2.16
C TRP A 69 -4.82 -7.19 -1.41
N SER A 70 -4.65 -5.87 -1.38
CA SER A 70 -5.63 -4.93 -0.85
C SER A 70 -5.88 -3.89 -1.93
N PRO A 71 -6.82 -4.15 -2.87
CA PRO A 71 -7.19 -3.13 -3.84
C PRO A 71 -7.53 -1.88 -3.05
N VAL A 72 -6.89 -0.76 -3.42
CA VAL A 72 -7.17 0.55 -2.84
C VAL A 72 -8.63 0.84 -3.13
N PHE A 73 -9.50 0.43 -2.21
CA PHE A 73 -10.91 0.63 -2.31
C PHE A 73 -11.14 2.13 -2.19
N TYR A 74 -11.25 2.80 -3.32
CA TYR A 74 -11.72 4.18 -3.44
C TYR A 74 -13.24 4.22 -3.15
N ARG A 75 -13.66 3.65 -2.02
CA ARG A 75 -15.01 3.86 -1.50
C ARG A 75 -15.04 5.28 -0.98
N ARG A 76 -15.53 6.20 -1.80
CA ARG A 76 -16.08 7.45 -1.27
C ARG A 76 -17.10 7.05 -0.23
N GLU A 77 -16.91 7.51 1.00
CA GLU A 77 -17.92 7.31 2.02
C GLU A 77 -19.22 7.91 1.48
N LEU A 78 -20.35 7.20 1.65
CA LEU A 78 -21.67 7.78 1.34
C LEU A 78 -21.93 9.08 2.12
N SER A 79 -21.14 9.33 3.17
CA SER A 79 -21.10 10.59 3.91
C SER A 79 -20.69 11.78 3.01
N GLU A 80 -19.87 11.55 1.97
CA GLU A 80 -19.31 12.57 1.07
C GLU A 80 -20.23 12.98 -0.07
N THR A 81 -21.08 12.08 -0.55
CA THR A 81 -22.02 12.36 -1.62
C THR A 81 -23.35 12.85 -1.05
N GLY A 82 -23.68 14.13 -1.23
CA GLY A 82 -25.01 14.70 -0.94
C GLY A 82 -25.22 15.28 0.46
N PHE A 83 -24.28 15.10 1.40
CA PHE A 83 -24.39 15.61 2.78
C PHE A 83 -23.41 16.76 3.09
N GLN A 84 -22.95 17.49 2.07
CA GLN A 84 -22.01 18.63 2.22
C GLN A 84 -22.57 19.78 3.07
N HIS A 85 -23.89 19.84 3.23
CA HIS A 85 -24.59 20.85 4.02
C HIS A 85 -24.62 20.54 5.53
N LEU A 86 -24.14 19.37 5.98
CA LEU A 86 -24.13 19.01 7.40
C LEU A 86 -22.78 19.36 8.08
N PRO A 87 -22.82 19.83 9.33
CA PRO A 87 -21.61 20.17 10.08
C PRO A 87 -20.73 18.93 10.32
N LYS A 88 -19.41 19.06 10.07
CA LYS A 88 -18.44 17.95 10.12
C LYS A 88 -18.39 17.19 11.46
N LYS A 89 -18.69 17.88 12.58
CA LYS A 89 -18.54 17.38 13.94
C LYS A 89 -19.41 16.15 14.25
N ASP A 90 -20.62 16.10 13.71
CA ASP A 90 -21.62 15.05 14.01
C ASP A 90 -22.03 14.27 12.75
N ARG A 91 -21.20 14.29 11.70
CA ARG A 91 -21.54 13.73 10.38
C ARG A 91 -21.90 12.24 10.44
N SER A 92 -21.16 11.45 11.23
CA SER A 92 -21.43 10.03 11.43
C SER A 92 -22.77 9.81 12.12
N LEU A 93 -23.08 10.57 13.17
CA LEU A 93 -24.35 10.51 13.90
C LEU A 93 -25.54 10.92 13.03
N HIS A 94 -25.38 11.99 12.25
CA HIS A 94 -26.40 12.44 11.31
C HIS A 94 -26.60 11.45 10.16
N MET A 95 -25.53 10.81 9.68
CA MET A 95 -25.62 9.76 8.67
C MET A 95 -26.32 8.53 9.23
N ILE A 96 -25.97 8.08 10.44
CA ILE A 96 -26.65 6.98 11.13
C ILE A 96 -28.12 7.33 11.36
N ARG A 97 -28.44 8.57 11.76
CA ARG A 97 -29.82 9.05 11.88
C ARG A 97 -30.53 9.15 10.54
N ALA A 98 -29.88 9.57 9.46
CA ALA A 98 -30.47 9.63 8.13
C ALA A 98 -30.71 8.21 7.56
N GLN A 99 -29.78 7.28 7.77
CA GLN A 99 -29.92 5.86 7.41
C GLN A 99 -30.98 5.16 8.28
N SER A 100 -30.99 5.45 9.58
CA SER A 100 -32.01 5.01 10.54
C SER A 100 -33.38 5.59 10.21
N ASN A 101 -33.50 6.87 9.88
CA ASN A 101 -34.75 7.52 9.45
C ASN A 101 -35.21 7.03 8.09
N ARG A 102 -34.26 6.70 7.20
CA ARG A 102 -34.54 5.97 5.96
C ARG A 102 -35.04 4.55 6.22
N LYS A 103 -35.12 4.09 7.49
CA LYS A 103 -35.60 2.78 7.96
C LYS A 103 -35.80 1.88 6.75
N PHE A 104 -34.78 1.08 6.41
CA PHE A 104 -35.04 -0.25 5.85
C PHE A 104 -35.79 -1.06 6.93
N GLY A 105 -36.93 -0.55 7.38
CA GLY A 105 -37.98 -1.35 7.96
C GLY A 105 -38.61 -2.14 6.83
N SER A 106 -39.55 -2.98 7.19
CA SER A 106 -40.40 -3.82 6.32
C SER A 106 -41.08 -3.14 5.13
N LYS A 107 -40.84 -1.84 4.88
CA LYS A 107 -41.19 -1.14 3.66
C LYS A 107 -39.92 -0.88 2.87
N LEU A 108 -39.61 -1.82 1.96
CA LEU A 108 -38.89 -1.50 0.73
C LEU A 108 -39.42 -0.15 0.19
N PRO A 109 -38.57 0.72 -0.40
CA PRO A 109 -39.11 1.78 -1.25
C PRO A 109 -40.10 1.13 -2.22
N PRO A 110 -41.26 1.77 -2.50
CA PRO A 110 -42.26 1.16 -3.35
C PRO A 110 -41.55 0.61 -4.60
N PRO A 111 -41.75 -0.67 -4.94
CA PRO A 111 -40.96 -1.36 -5.97
C PRO A 111 -41.05 -0.68 -7.34
N TYR A 112 -42.01 0.23 -7.48
CA TYR A 112 -42.27 1.01 -8.68
C TYR A 112 -41.83 2.46 -8.46
N PRO A 113 -40.94 3.00 -9.31
CA PRO A 113 -40.52 4.39 -9.24
C PRO A 113 -41.72 5.33 -9.42
N ASN A 114 -41.68 6.49 -8.78
CA ASN A 114 -42.66 7.55 -9.01
C ASN A 114 -42.50 8.09 -10.44
N GLY A 115 -43.36 7.65 -11.35
CA GLY A 115 -43.32 8.03 -12.76
C GLY A 115 -44.61 7.61 -13.47
N TRP A 116 -44.76 8.07 -14.71
CA TRP A 116 -45.87 7.68 -15.58
C TRP A 116 -45.58 6.33 -16.23
N PHE A 117 -46.50 5.38 -16.11
CA PHE A 117 -46.43 4.09 -16.78
C PHE A 117 -47.47 4.02 -17.88
N SER A 118 -47.06 3.64 -19.09
CA SER A 118 -48.01 3.29 -20.15
C SER A 118 -48.58 1.89 -19.84
N LEU A 119 -49.88 1.80 -19.58
CA LEU A 119 -50.54 0.55 -19.21
C LEU A 119 -51.21 -0.14 -20.40
N VAL A 120 -51.94 0.65 -21.21
CA VAL A 120 -52.70 0.18 -22.37
C VAL A 120 -52.68 1.30 -23.42
N GLU A 121 -52.49 0.92 -24.70
CA GLU A 121 -52.56 1.84 -25.83
C GLU A 121 -54.02 2.03 -26.30
N SER A 122 -54.36 3.23 -26.77
CA SER A 122 -55.74 3.54 -27.18
C SER A 122 -56.28 2.69 -28.33
N ARG A 123 -55.41 2.08 -29.15
CA ARG A 123 -55.81 1.19 -30.24
C ARG A 123 -56.24 -0.21 -29.77
N ASP A 124 -55.87 -0.57 -28.55
CA ASP A 124 -56.16 -1.89 -27.96
C ASP A 124 -57.43 -1.85 -27.09
N LEU A 125 -58.12 -0.70 -27.03
CA LEU A 125 -59.35 -0.52 -26.25
C LEU A 125 -60.52 -0.14 -27.18
N ASP A 126 -61.38 -1.12 -27.45
CA ASP A 126 -62.61 -0.91 -28.22
C ASP A 126 -63.63 -0.05 -27.45
N VAL A 127 -64.45 0.71 -28.19
CA VAL A 127 -65.47 1.59 -27.60
C VAL A 127 -66.50 0.76 -26.83
N GLY A 128 -66.49 0.89 -25.50
CA GLY A 128 -67.39 0.16 -24.59
C GLY A 128 -66.84 -1.16 -24.04
N ALA A 129 -65.63 -1.56 -24.42
CA ALA A 129 -64.93 -2.69 -23.83
C ALA A 129 -64.24 -2.29 -22.51
N VAL A 130 -64.14 -3.24 -21.57
CA VAL A 130 -63.41 -3.09 -20.30
C VAL A 130 -62.25 -4.07 -20.29
N VAL A 131 -61.03 -3.58 -20.06
CA VAL A 131 -59.82 -4.41 -20.04
C VAL A 131 -59.25 -4.47 -18.61
N PRO A 132 -59.02 -5.68 -18.05
CA PRO A 132 -58.35 -5.83 -16.77
C PRO A 132 -56.84 -5.59 -16.94
N ILE A 133 -56.31 -4.65 -16.16
CA ILE A 133 -54.89 -4.27 -16.14
C ILE A 133 -54.30 -4.68 -14.80
N ASP A 134 -53.39 -5.66 -14.79
CA ASP A 134 -52.61 -5.99 -13.60
C ASP A 134 -51.34 -5.12 -13.56
N ALA A 135 -51.33 -4.13 -12.67
CA ALA A 135 -50.23 -3.20 -12.50
C ALA A 135 -49.98 -2.92 -11.03
N LEU A 136 -48.72 -2.74 -10.65
CA LEU A 136 -48.34 -2.43 -9.27
C LEU A 136 -48.80 -3.49 -8.23
N GLY A 137 -49.04 -4.73 -8.67
CA GLY A 137 -49.60 -5.81 -7.84
C GLY A 137 -51.09 -5.61 -7.48
N LYS A 138 -51.83 -4.83 -8.29
CA LYS A 138 -53.26 -4.61 -8.17
C LYS A 138 -53.92 -4.69 -9.56
N ILE A 139 -55.16 -5.15 -9.57
CA ILE A 139 -55.97 -5.21 -10.79
C ILE A 139 -56.79 -3.92 -10.90
N PHE A 140 -56.64 -3.24 -12.03
CA PHE A 140 -57.41 -2.06 -12.43
C PHE A 140 -58.34 -2.44 -13.58
N LEU A 141 -59.52 -1.83 -13.63
CA LEU A 141 -60.44 -1.94 -14.77
C LEU A 141 -60.46 -0.59 -15.48
N LYS A 142 -60.20 -0.61 -16.79
CA LYS A 142 -60.23 0.58 -17.64
C LYS A 142 -61.17 0.37 -18.81
#